data_AF-A0A4Y2X4W7-F1
#
_entry.id   AF-A0A4Y2X4W7-F1
#
_cell.length_a   1.000
_cell.length_b   1.000
_cell.length_c   1.000
_cell.angle_alpha   90.00
_cell.angle_beta   90.00
_cell.angle_gamma   90.00
#
_symmetry.space_group_name_H-M   'P 1'
#
loop_
_entity.id
_entity.type
_entity.pdbx_description
1 polymer ?
#
loop_
_entity_poly.entity_id
_entity_poly.type
_entity_poly.pdbx_seq_one_letter_code
_entity_poly.pdbx_strand_id
1 'polypeptide(L)'
;MDTRGRIKTKGFIIRHKREYGQWEETRTSSKVATYTLQNLQCGTKYYIYVAAVGKNGEGEPSEVITAKTEGNAPIAPRKDNFIISNSTSLVIQLRAWEDGGCGIKSFVVRYKRLHTTEWKMAASSISQQQEKVVIRDLSPGTWYSIRVTAHNVAGSTVAEYEVATLTLDGSTVAPILLLESRESINIWEDVNIIVPIVAAVIALTVVIGVAVCVCVKKRHGA
;
A
#
# COMPACT_ATOMS: atom_id res chain seq x y z
N MET A 1 -33.83 -39.10 27.70
CA MET A 1 -34.51 -37.88 28.14
C MET A 1 -34.09 -37.63 29.57
N ASP A 2 -33.78 -36.39 29.94
CA ASP A 2 -33.87 -36.02 31.36
C ASP A 2 -35.36 -35.83 31.72
N THR A 3 -35.68 -35.69 33.00
CA THR A 3 -37.05 -35.56 33.52
C THR A 3 -37.78 -34.28 33.06
N ARG A 4 -37.17 -33.45 32.21
CA ARG A 4 -37.74 -32.21 31.66
C ARG A 4 -37.89 -32.22 30.13
N GLY A 5 -37.80 -33.40 29.50
CA GLY A 5 -37.97 -33.53 28.05
C GLY A 5 -36.81 -32.97 27.21
N ARG A 6 -35.69 -32.57 27.85
CA ARG A 6 -34.52 -32.08 27.11
C ARG A 6 -33.72 -33.25 26.55
N ILE A 7 -33.40 -33.17 25.27
CA ILE A 7 -32.50 -34.13 24.61
C ILE A 7 -31.13 -33.97 25.27
N LYS A 8 -30.64 -35.05 25.90
CA LYS A 8 -29.33 -35.04 26.55
C LYS A 8 -28.24 -34.85 25.49
N THR A 9 -27.58 -33.70 25.52
CA THR A 9 -26.43 -33.39 24.68
C THR A 9 -25.29 -34.37 24.97
N LYS A 10 -24.76 -35.01 23.93
CA LYS A 10 -23.59 -35.89 24.00
C LYS A 10 -22.30 -35.08 23.83
N GLY A 11 -22.33 -34.01 23.05
CA GLY A 11 -21.18 -33.15 22.77
C GLY A 11 -21.52 -31.98 21.86
N PHE A 12 -20.48 -31.28 21.40
CA PHE A 12 -20.60 -30.19 20.44
C PHE A 12 -19.69 -30.41 19.25
N ILE A 13 -20.13 -29.96 18.09
CA ILE A 13 -19.35 -29.85 16.88
C ILE A 13 -19.04 -28.37 16.67
N ILE A 14 -17.76 -28.03 16.67
CA ILE A 14 -17.26 -26.68 16.40
C ILE A 14 -16.71 -26.70 14.98
N ARG A 15 -17.24 -25.84 14.12
CA ARG A 15 -16.74 -25.71 12.74
C ARG A 15 -16.19 -24.32 12.53
N HIS A 16 -15.04 -24.27 11.87
CA HIS A 16 -14.38 -23.03 11.51
C HIS A 16 -13.81 -23.10 10.10
N LYS A 17 -13.76 -21.97 9.41
CA LYS A 17 -13.08 -21.88 8.11
C LYS A 17 -12.43 -20.52 7.93
N ARG A 18 -11.40 -20.48 7.09
CA ARG A 18 -10.85 -19.22 6.55
C ARG A 18 -11.83 -18.61 5.54
N GLU A 19 -11.64 -17.34 5.20
CA GLU A 19 -12.47 -16.62 4.21
C GLU A 19 -12.61 -17.38 2.88
N TYR A 20 -11.50 -17.94 2.40
CA TYR A 20 -11.45 -18.77 1.18
C TYR A 20 -11.08 -20.23 1.49
N GLY A 21 -11.64 -20.80 2.55
CA GLY A 21 -11.34 -22.17 3.01
C GLY A 21 -12.56 -23.08 3.08
N GLN A 22 -12.28 -24.37 3.27
CA GLN A 22 -13.29 -25.37 3.63
C GLN A 22 -13.55 -25.35 5.12
N TRP A 23 -14.73 -25.81 5.54
CA TRP A 23 -15.06 -25.99 6.96
C TRP A 23 -14.26 -27.13 7.57
N GLU A 24 -13.54 -26.81 8.63
CA GLU A 24 -12.81 -27.75 9.47
C GLU A 24 -13.62 -28.02 10.74
N GLU A 25 -13.69 -29.28 11.16
CA GLU A 25 -14.54 -29.73 12.25
C GLU A 25 -13.74 -30.17 13.47
N THR A 26 -14.19 -29.80 14.67
CA THR A 26 -13.69 -30.34 15.93
C THR A 26 -14.84 -30.78 16.83
N ARG A 27 -14.76 -32.00 17.35
CA ARG A 27 -15.77 -32.59 18.23
C ARG A 27 -15.33 -32.50 19.68
N THR A 28 -16.23 -32.08 20.55
CA THR A 28 -15.99 -31.97 21.99
C THR A 28 -17.03 -32.75 22.78
N SER A 29 -16.72 -33.08 24.04
CA SER A 29 -17.67 -33.74 24.94
C SER A 29 -18.67 -32.75 25.53
N SER A 30 -19.82 -33.26 25.97
CA SER A 30 -20.87 -32.46 26.65
C SER A 30 -20.43 -31.79 27.96
N LYS A 31 -19.26 -32.15 28.51
CA LYS A 31 -18.71 -31.53 29.73
C LYS A 31 -17.91 -30.26 29.45
N VAL A 32 -17.58 -29.99 28.19
CA VAL A 32 -16.77 -28.83 27.78
C VAL A 32 -17.69 -27.64 27.59
N ALA A 33 -17.56 -26.64 28.47
CA ALA A 33 -18.29 -25.37 28.37
C ALA A 33 -17.54 -24.31 27.54
N THR A 34 -16.22 -24.46 27.41
CA THR A 34 -15.35 -23.52 26.69
C THR A 34 -14.33 -24.31 25.88
N TYR A 35 -14.13 -23.91 24.62
CA TYR A 35 -13.17 -24.54 23.73
C TYR A 35 -12.31 -23.48 23.04
N THR A 36 -11.00 -23.69 23.04
CA THR A 36 -10.04 -22.82 22.35
C THR A 36 -9.66 -23.46 21.04
N LEU A 37 -10.00 -22.82 19.92
CA LEU A 37 -9.49 -23.21 18.61
C LEU A 37 -7.98 -22.95 18.57
N GLN A 38 -7.22 -23.95 18.13
CA GLN A 38 -5.76 -23.91 18.06
C GLN A 38 -5.29 -24.05 16.61
N ASN A 39 -4.01 -23.79 16.37
CA ASN A 39 -3.37 -23.92 15.04
C ASN A 39 -4.03 -23.06 13.95
N LEU A 40 -4.64 -21.94 14.36
CA LEU A 40 -5.15 -20.93 13.44
C LEU A 40 -4.00 -20.16 12.79
N GLN A 41 -4.18 -19.76 11.54
CA GLN A 41 -3.21 -18.94 10.83
C GLN A 41 -3.19 -17.52 11.40
N CYS A 42 -2.01 -16.95 11.55
CA CYS A 42 -1.80 -15.57 12.02
C CYS A 42 -2.44 -14.55 11.07
N GLY A 43 -2.96 -13.44 11.61
CA GLY A 43 -3.61 -12.34 10.87
C GLY A 43 -4.76 -12.75 9.94
N THR A 44 -5.38 -13.90 10.16
CA THR A 44 -6.33 -14.53 9.25
C THR A 44 -7.76 -14.39 9.78
N LYS A 45 -8.69 -14.04 8.88
CA LYS A 45 -10.13 -13.98 9.18
C LYS A 45 -10.74 -15.38 9.13
N TYR A 46 -11.52 -15.70 10.16
CA TYR A 46 -12.22 -16.96 10.33
C TYR A 46 -13.72 -16.74 10.53
N TYR A 47 -14.50 -17.67 9.98
CA TYR A 47 -15.92 -17.85 10.24
C TYR A 47 -16.10 -19.08 11.11
N ILE A 48 -16.89 -18.98 12.17
CA ILE A 48 -17.01 -20.03 13.19
C ILE A 48 -18.49 -20.21 13.56
N TYR A 49 -18.95 -21.45 13.70
CA TYR A 49 -20.23 -21.78 14.33
C TYR A 49 -20.15 -23.09 15.11
N VAL A 50 -21.14 -23.33 15.97
CA VAL A 50 -21.19 -24.50 16.84
C VAL A 50 -22.56 -25.17 16.72
N ALA A 51 -22.59 -26.51 16.69
CA ALA A 51 -23.83 -27.29 16.75
C ALA A 51 -23.78 -28.30 17.90
N ALA A 52 -24.89 -28.45 18.62
CA ALA A 52 -25.00 -29.47 19.67
C ALA A 52 -25.28 -30.84 19.06
N VAL A 53 -24.69 -31.90 19.61
CA VAL A 53 -24.92 -33.28 19.18
C VAL A 53 -25.72 -34.02 20.23
N GLY A 54 -26.93 -34.45 19.88
CA GLY A 54 -27.82 -35.23 20.72
C GLY A 54 -27.78 -36.73 20.42
N LYS A 55 -28.78 -37.47 20.90
CA LYS A 55 -28.99 -38.87 20.50
C LYS A 55 -29.45 -39.01 19.05
N ASN A 56 -30.15 -38.01 18.52
CA ASN A 56 -30.81 -38.03 17.22
C ASN A 56 -29.96 -37.40 16.10
N GLY A 57 -28.68 -37.10 16.38
CA GLY A 57 -27.79 -36.43 15.45
C GLY A 57 -27.44 -35.00 15.87
N GLU A 58 -26.97 -34.23 14.90
CA GLU A 58 -26.63 -32.81 15.04
C GLU A 58 -27.90 -31.97 15.12
N GLY A 59 -27.94 -31.03 16.06
CA GLY A 59 -29.00 -30.03 16.18
C GLY A 59 -28.77 -28.85 15.25
N GLU A 60 -29.64 -27.84 15.37
CA GLU A 60 -29.49 -26.59 14.63
C GLU A 60 -28.15 -25.89 15.00
N PRO A 61 -27.41 -25.39 14.00
CA PRO A 61 -26.18 -24.64 14.24
C PRO A 61 -26.46 -23.27 14.87
N SER A 62 -25.49 -22.75 15.62
CA SER A 62 -25.49 -21.35 16.06
C SER A 62 -25.37 -20.40 14.87
N GLU A 63 -25.60 -19.11 15.13
CA GLU A 63 -25.18 -18.06 14.21
C GLU A 63 -23.67 -18.14 13.94
N VAL A 64 -23.27 -17.78 12.72
CA VAL A 64 -21.87 -17.73 12.32
C VAL A 64 -21.26 -16.44 12.85
N ILE A 65 -20.22 -16.57 13.67
CA ILE A 65 -19.41 -15.45 14.12
C ILE A 65 -18.19 -15.27 13.22
N THR A 66 -17.73 -14.02 13.11
CA THR A 66 -16.49 -13.67 12.40
C THR A 66 -15.45 -13.22 13.40
N ALA A 67 -14.24 -13.78 13.32
CA ALA A 67 -13.10 -13.39 14.15
C ALA A 67 -11.84 -13.30 13.30
N LYS A 68 -10.89 -12.45 13.67
CA LYS A 68 -9.57 -12.38 13.04
C LYS A 68 -8.51 -12.67 14.10
N THR A 69 -7.58 -13.58 13.80
CA THR A 69 -6.40 -13.78 14.65
C THR A 69 -5.50 -12.53 14.64
N GLU A 70 -4.73 -12.35 15.70
CA GLU A 70 -3.77 -11.23 15.77
C GLU A 70 -2.71 -11.32 14.67
N GLY A 71 -2.14 -10.17 14.33
CA GLY A 71 -1.10 -10.02 13.33
C GLY A 71 -1.57 -9.38 12.02
N ASN A 72 -0.61 -8.82 11.30
CA ASN A 72 -0.81 -8.00 10.11
C ASN A 72 0.25 -8.32 9.04
N ALA A 73 0.08 -7.76 7.84
CA ALA A 73 1.10 -7.82 6.80
C ALA A 73 2.42 -7.16 7.28
N PRO A 74 3.57 -7.47 6.65
CA PRO A 74 4.86 -6.91 7.05
C PRO A 74 4.86 -5.38 6.98
N ILE A 75 5.65 -4.71 7.81
CA ILE A 75 5.71 -3.25 7.86
C ILE A 75 7.04 -2.80 7.27
N ALA A 76 6.95 -1.88 6.30
CA ALA A 76 8.10 -1.39 5.57
C ALA A 76 8.94 -0.42 6.44
N PRO A 77 10.28 -0.53 6.43
CA PRO A 77 11.15 0.37 7.17
C PRO A 77 11.26 1.76 6.52
N ARG A 78 11.86 2.70 7.26
CA ARG A 78 12.35 3.96 6.67
C ARG A 78 13.62 3.71 5.86
N LYS A 79 13.82 4.53 4.81
CA LYS A 79 14.95 4.40 3.87
C LYS A 79 16.32 4.33 4.58
N ASP A 80 16.54 5.19 5.57
CA ASP A 80 17.85 5.37 6.22
C ASP A 80 18.32 4.12 6.99
N ASN A 81 17.39 3.32 7.50
CA ASN A 81 17.69 2.06 8.19
C ASN A 81 17.70 0.85 7.24
N PHE A 82 17.29 1.07 5.99
CA PHE A 82 17.00 -0.01 5.04
C PHE A 82 18.01 -0.09 3.90
N ILE A 83 18.49 1.05 3.39
CA ILE A 83 19.32 1.11 2.19
C ILE A 83 20.67 1.77 2.52
N ILE A 84 21.75 1.04 2.26
CA ILE A 84 23.11 1.59 2.31
C ILE A 84 23.62 1.75 0.88
N SER A 85 24.02 2.97 0.53
CA SER A 85 24.56 3.30 -0.79
C SER A 85 26.08 3.18 -0.85
N ASN A 86 26.56 2.64 -1.97
CA ASN A 86 27.95 2.73 -2.43
C ASN A 86 27.96 3.35 -3.84
N SER A 87 29.14 3.54 -4.45
CA SER A 87 29.27 4.10 -5.79
C SER A 87 28.72 3.17 -6.88
N THR A 88 28.90 1.86 -6.75
CA THR A 88 28.45 0.87 -7.76
C THR A 88 27.50 -0.17 -7.22
N SER A 89 27.02 -0.01 -5.99
CA SER A 89 26.10 -0.96 -5.37
C SER A 89 25.16 -0.34 -4.33
N LEU A 90 24.08 -1.05 -4.05
CA LEU A 90 23.15 -0.77 -2.96
C LEU A 90 23.00 -2.02 -2.10
N VAL A 91 23.06 -1.85 -0.78
CA VAL A 91 22.78 -2.93 0.18
C VAL A 91 21.39 -2.71 0.78
N ILE A 92 20.53 -3.70 0.63
CA ILE A 92 19.15 -3.72 1.11
C ILE A 92 19.09 -4.57 2.38
N GLN A 93 18.80 -3.96 3.53
CA GLN A 93 18.77 -4.62 4.84
C GLN A 93 17.39 -5.20 5.14
N LEU A 94 17.19 -6.49 4.90
CA LEU A 94 15.87 -7.13 5.03
C LEU A 94 15.39 -7.19 6.49
N ARG A 95 16.32 -7.27 7.45
CA ARG A 95 16.01 -7.27 8.88
C ARG A 95 15.42 -5.97 9.42
N ALA A 96 15.47 -4.89 8.64
CA ALA A 96 14.81 -3.65 9.03
C ALA A 96 13.28 -3.73 8.91
N TRP A 97 12.73 -4.72 8.20
CA TRP A 97 11.29 -4.93 8.11
C TRP A 97 10.75 -5.52 9.42
N GLU A 98 9.64 -4.96 9.89
CA GLU A 98 8.88 -5.54 10.99
C GLU A 98 7.85 -6.54 10.42
N ASP A 99 7.61 -7.62 11.12
CA ASP A 99 6.76 -8.72 10.62
C ASP A 99 5.26 -8.51 10.85
N GLY A 100 4.88 -7.43 11.56
CA GLY A 100 3.50 -7.14 11.91
C GLY A 100 2.86 -8.19 12.84
N GLY A 101 3.66 -8.99 13.56
CA GLY A 101 3.22 -10.09 14.41
C GLY A 101 3.10 -11.44 13.70
N CYS A 102 3.28 -11.49 12.37
CA CYS A 102 3.31 -12.73 11.60
C CYS A 102 4.64 -12.85 10.84
N GLY A 103 5.47 -13.83 11.19
CA GLY A 103 6.81 -13.99 10.60
C GLY A 103 6.85 -13.91 9.07
N ILE A 104 7.70 -13.02 8.56
CA ILE A 104 7.88 -12.77 7.12
C ILE A 104 8.40 -14.04 6.44
N LYS A 105 7.73 -14.50 5.39
CA LYS A 105 8.07 -15.71 4.65
C LYS A 105 9.06 -15.46 3.52
N SER A 106 8.87 -14.37 2.79
CA SER A 106 9.73 -14.07 1.65
C SER A 106 9.79 -12.60 1.30
N PHE A 107 10.85 -12.26 0.57
CA PHE A 107 11.00 -10.96 -0.09
C PHE A 107 11.17 -11.11 -1.60
N VAL A 108 10.74 -10.07 -2.32
CA VAL A 108 11.07 -9.85 -3.72
C VAL A 108 11.65 -8.45 -3.84
N VAL A 109 12.88 -8.34 -4.36
CA VAL A 109 13.59 -7.07 -4.53
C VAL A 109 13.77 -6.81 -6.01
N ARG A 110 13.26 -5.67 -6.47
CA ARG A 110 13.43 -5.17 -7.83
C ARG A 110 14.02 -3.77 -7.80
N TYR A 111 14.69 -3.40 -8.88
CA TYR A 111 15.28 -2.09 -9.03
C TYR A 111 15.21 -1.64 -10.48
N LYS A 112 15.23 -0.33 -10.69
CA LYS A 112 15.36 0.29 -12.00
C LYS A 112 16.08 1.61 -11.86
N ARG A 113 16.67 2.10 -12.96
CA ARG A 113 17.15 3.48 -12.98
C ARG A 113 15.94 4.41 -12.85
N LEU A 114 16.11 5.53 -12.17
CA LEU A 114 15.02 6.49 -12.02
C LEU A 114 14.54 6.96 -13.42
N HIS A 115 13.22 7.15 -13.56
CA HIS A 115 12.53 7.49 -14.81
C HIS A 115 12.59 6.45 -15.94
N THR A 116 13.17 5.27 -15.74
CA THR A 116 12.97 4.15 -16.68
C THR A 116 11.70 3.38 -16.34
N THR A 117 11.20 2.59 -17.28
CA THR A 117 9.98 1.77 -17.08
C THR A 117 10.29 0.35 -16.64
N GLU A 118 11.40 -0.22 -17.14
CA GLU A 118 11.76 -1.61 -16.92
C GLU A 118 12.36 -1.87 -15.54
N TRP A 119 11.74 -2.79 -14.79
CA TRP A 119 12.23 -3.29 -13.51
C TRP A 119 13.15 -4.49 -13.71
N LYS A 120 14.34 -4.42 -13.13
CA LYS A 120 15.28 -5.54 -13.01
C LYS A 120 15.05 -6.27 -11.70
N MET A 121 15.24 -7.58 -11.71
CA MET A 121 15.11 -8.43 -10.52
C MET A 121 16.46 -8.54 -9.83
N ALA A 122 16.55 -8.09 -8.58
CA ALA A 122 17.74 -8.28 -7.75
C ALA A 122 17.66 -9.57 -6.93
N ALA A 123 16.45 -9.90 -6.44
CA ALA A 123 16.20 -11.14 -5.72
C ALA A 123 14.73 -11.55 -5.83
N SER A 124 14.46 -12.84 -5.96
CA SER A 124 13.12 -13.42 -5.98
C SER A 124 12.94 -14.46 -4.88
N SER A 125 11.86 -14.32 -4.12
CA SER A 125 11.40 -15.30 -3.14
C SER A 125 12.49 -15.76 -2.16
N ILE A 126 13.33 -14.82 -1.71
CA ILE A 126 14.38 -15.11 -0.72
C ILE A 126 13.75 -15.33 0.64
N SER A 127 14.30 -16.28 1.41
CA SER A 127 13.78 -16.67 2.71
C SER A 127 14.11 -15.65 3.80
N GLN A 128 13.41 -15.76 4.93
CA GLN A 128 13.62 -14.92 6.13
C GLN A 128 15.05 -15.01 6.71
N GLN A 129 15.79 -16.09 6.42
CA GLN A 129 17.16 -16.23 6.94
C GLN A 129 18.15 -15.26 6.28
N GLN A 130 17.82 -14.76 5.09
CA GLN A 130 18.67 -13.81 4.40
C GLN A 130 18.57 -12.43 5.06
N GLU A 131 19.71 -11.90 5.48
CA GLU A 131 19.76 -10.64 6.22
C GLU A 131 19.77 -9.42 5.31
N LYS A 132 20.35 -9.58 4.11
CA LYS A 132 20.56 -8.51 3.14
C LYS A 132 20.59 -8.99 1.70
N VAL A 133 20.27 -8.09 0.78
CA VAL A 133 20.47 -8.22 -0.67
C VAL A 133 21.46 -7.15 -1.12
N VAL A 134 22.41 -7.50 -1.98
CA VAL A 134 23.34 -6.54 -2.57
C VAL A 134 23.05 -6.43 -4.06
N ILE A 135 22.64 -5.24 -4.49
CA ILE A 135 22.45 -4.90 -5.90
C ILE A 135 23.78 -4.34 -6.41
N ARG A 136 24.39 -4.98 -7.40
CA ARG A 136 25.72 -4.64 -7.93
C ARG A 136 25.63 -4.04 -9.32
N ASP A 137 26.80 -3.66 -9.85
CA ASP A 137 26.99 -3.19 -11.22
C ASP A 137 26.11 -1.99 -11.57
N LEU A 138 25.93 -1.10 -10.57
CA LEU A 138 25.22 0.15 -10.72
C LEU A 138 26.17 1.25 -11.17
N SER A 139 25.62 2.26 -11.85
CA SER A 139 26.37 3.43 -12.28
C SER A 139 26.59 4.38 -11.10
N PRO A 140 27.80 4.91 -10.88
CA PRO A 140 28.05 5.96 -9.89
C PRO A 140 27.21 7.21 -10.11
N GLY A 141 26.90 7.89 -9.00
CA GLY A 141 26.15 9.14 -8.98
C GLY A 141 24.78 9.06 -9.66
N THR A 142 24.14 7.89 -9.65
CA THR A 142 22.93 7.63 -10.43
C THR A 142 21.77 7.28 -9.52
N TRP A 143 20.61 7.87 -9.82
CA TRP A 143 19.34 7.60 -9.12
C TRP A 143 18.69 6.30 -9.59
N TYR A 144 18.19 5.54 -8.62
CA TYR A 144 17.45 4.29 -8.80
C TYR A 144 16.16 4.31 -7.98
N SER A 145 15.12 3.66 -8.53
CA SER A 145 13.93 3.26 -7.78
C SER A 145 14.09 1.81 -7.35
N ILE A 146 13.90 1.54 -6.06
CA ILE A 146 13.97 0.21 -5.46
C ILE A 146 12.57 -0.17 -5.00
N ARG A 147 12.05 -1.31 -5.46
CA ARG A 147 10.77 -1.86 -5.05
C ARG A 147 11.00 -3.15 -4.29
N VAL A 148 10.52 -3.20 -3.06
CA VAL A 148 10.60 -4.40 -2.22
C VAL A 148 9.21 -4.83 -1.81
N THR A 149 8.91 -6.11 -2.03
CA THR A 149 7.68 -6.74 -1.57
C THR A 149 8.01 -7.76 -0.51
N ALA A 150 7.44 -7.61 0.68
CA ALA A 150 7.54 -8.59 1.77
C ALA A 150 6.21 -9.32 1.93
N HIS A 151 6.28 -10.64 2.13
CA HIS A 151 5.11 -11.51 2.23
C HIS A 151 5.09 -12.26 3.56
N ASN A 152 3.94 -12.29 4.23
CA ASN A 152 3.67 -13.20 5.34
C ASN A 152 2.28 -13.83 5.18
N VAL A 153 1.84 -14.61 6.17
CA VAL A 153 0.53 -15.29 6.10
C VAL A 153 -0.66 -14.34 6.19
N ALA A 154 -0.48 -13.15 6.78
CA ALA A 154 -1.52 -12.14 6.93
C ALA A 154 -1.65 -11.24 5.70
N GLY A 155 -0.65 -11.23 4.80
CA GLY A 155 -0.69 -10.46 3.57
C GLY A 155 0.68 -10.10 3.04
N SER A 156 0.71 -9.06 2.20
CA SER A 156 1.92 -8.58 1.55
C SER A 156 1.99 -7.07 1.58
N THR A 157 3.19 -6.53 1.72
CA THR A 157 3.43 -5.09 1.71
C THR A 157 4.46 -4.74 0.65
N VAL A 158 4.15 -3.75 -0.17
CA VAL A 158 5.03 -3.22 -1.22
C VAL A 158 5.54 -1.86 -0.78
N ALA A 159 6.85 -1.67 -0.83
CA ALA A 159 7.48 -0.39 -0.56
C ALA A 159 8.41 0.01 -1.71
N GLU A 160 8.38 1.30 -2.06
CA GLU A 160 9.25 1.88 -3.07
C GLU A 160 10.12 2.99 -2.46
N TYR A 161 11.39 2.99 -2.83
CA TYR A 161 12.38 3.94 -2.35
C TYR A 161 13.17 4.50 -3.51
N GLU A 162 13.44 5.81 -3.47
CA GLU A 162 14.37 6.46 -4.38
C GLU A 162 15.69 6.72 -3.69
N VAL A 163 16.76 6.30 -4.34
CA VAL A 163 18.11 6.37 -3.78
C VAL A 163 19.14 6.58 -4.89
N ALA A 164 20.13 7.43 -4.63
CA ALA A 164 21.31 7.56 -5.47
C ALA A 164 22.44 6.66 -4.98
N THR A 165 23.18 6.08 -5.91
CA THR A 165 24.54 5.62 -5.64
C THR A 165 25.45 6.82 -5.39
N LEU A 166 26.53 6.58 -4.65
CA LEU A 166 27.55 7.60 -4.45
C LEU A 166 28.29 7.90 -5.77
N THR A 167 28.86 9.07 -5.89
CA THR A 167 29.81 9.37 -6.98
C THR A 167 31.12 8.59 -6.77
N LEU A 168 32.02 8.61 -7.75
CA LEU A 168 33.30 7.88 -7.65
C LEU A 168 34.19 8.37 -6.50
N ASP A 169 34.08 9.65 -6.14
CA ASP A 169 34.73 10.29 -5.00
C ASP A 169 33.98 10.07 -3.67
N GLY A 170 32.87 9.32 -3.68
CA GLY A 170 32.10 8.99 -2.47
C GLY A 170 31.08 10.07 -2.05
N SER A 171 30.93 11.14 -2.82
CA SER A 171 29.98 12.21 -2.57
C SER A 171 28.54 11.78 -2.85
N THR A 172 27.57 12.42 -2.18
CA THR A 172 26.14 12.21 -2.40
C THR A 172 25.62 13.04 -3.56
N VAL A 173 24.66 12.51 -4.31
CA VAL A 173 23.95 13.25 -5.35
C VAL A 173 22.69 13.88 -4.76
N ALA A 174 22.48 15.18 -5.04
CA ALA A 174 21.28 15.88 -4.63
C ALA A 174 20.01 15.19 -5.18
N PRO A 175 18.89 15.20 -4.42
CA PRO A 175 17.59 14.80 -4.94
C PRO A 175 17.32 15.47 -6.27
N ILE A 176 16.85 14.69 -7.24
CA ILE A 176 16.29 15.29 -8.44
C ILE A 176 15.04 16.03 -7.94
N LEU A 177 15.17 17.34 -7.77
CA LEU A 177 14.03 18.20 -7.63
C LEU A 177 13.26 18.01 -8.94
N LEU A 178 12.18 17.24 -8.87
CA LEU A 178 11.05 17.52 -9.71
C LEU A 178 10.67 18.94 -9.31
N LEU A 179 11.28 19.94 -9.96
CA LEU A 179 10.52 21.11 -10.33
C LEU A 179 9.32 20.47 -10.99
N GLU A 180 8.19 20.39 -10.26
CA GLU A 180 6.91 20.03 -10.83
C GLU A 180 6.92 20.70 -12.18
N SER A 181 6.90 19.89 -13.23
CA SER A 181 6.78 20.40 -14.58
C SER A 181 5.50 21.20 -14.51
N ARG A 182 5.65 22.51 -14.25
CA ARG A 182 4.58 23.47 -14.31
C ARG A 182 4.17 23.31 -15.74
N GLU A 183 3.11 22.54 -15.96
CA GLU A 183 2.47 22.42 -17.25
C GLU A 183 2.46 23.85 -17.75
N SER A 184 3.18 24.08 -18.84
CA SER A 184 3.25 25.41 -19.43
C SER A 184 1.80 25.82 -19.56
N ILE A 185 1.34 26.75 -18.71
CA ILE A 185 -0.05 27.15 -18.69
C ILE A 185 -0.25 27.70 -20.10
N ASN A 186 -0.91 26.92 -20.95
CA ASN A 186 -1.29 27.37 -22.27
C ASN A 186 -2.41 28.37 -22.02
N ILE A 187 -2.00 29.61 -21.72
CA ILE A 187 -2.89 30.75 -21.44
C ILE A 187 -3.92 30.94 -22.56
N TRP A 188 -3.63 30.41 -23.76
CA TRP A 188 -4.49 30.41 -24.93
C TRP A 188 -5.62 29.36 -24.92
N GLU A 189 -5.61 28.39 -24.01
CA GLU A 189 -6.65 27.35 -23.90
C GLU A 189 -7.60 27.58 -22.71
N ASP A 190 -7.24 28.44 -21.75
CA ASP A 190 -8.09 28.75 -20.61
C ASP A 190 -9.00 29.96 -20.88
N VAL A 191 -10.23 29.65 -21.32
CA VAL A 191 -11.26 30.65 -21.64
C VAL A 191 -11.60 31.53 -20.43
N ASN A 192 -11.47 31.02 -19.19
CA ASN A 192 -11.74 31.83 -17.99
C ASN A 192 -10.68 32.91 -17.76
N ILE A 193 -9.48 32.76 -18.32
CA ILE A 193 -8.40 33.77 -18.26
C ILE A 193 -8.49 34.71 -19.47
N ILE A 194 -8.76 34.18 -20.66
CA ILE A 194 -8.74 34.97 -21.91
C ILE A 194 -9.88 35.99 -21.95
N VAL A 195 -11.10 35.58 -21.61
CA VAL A 195 -12.30 36.43 -21.71
C VAL A 195 -12.16 37.74 -20.92
N PRO A 196 -11.80 37.76 -19.63
CA PRO A 196 -11.65 39.01 -18.88
C PRO A 196 -10.52 39.91 -19.40
N ILE A 197 -9.41 39.35 -19.88
CA ILE A 197 -8.29 40.13 -20.44
C ILE A 197 -8.71 40.82 -21.74
N VAL A 198 -9.32 40.08 -22.66
CA VAL A 198 -9.78 40.64 -23.94
C VAL A 198 -10.85 41.70 -23.71
N ALA A 199 -11.80 41.46 -22.80
CA ALA A 199 -12.83 42.44 -22.44
C ALA A 199 -12.22 43.73 -21.88
N ALA A 200 -11.21 43.63 -21.01
CA ALA A 200 -10.53 44.80 -20.45
C ALA A 200 -9.78 45.60 -21.53
N VAL A 201 -9.10 44.93 -22.47
CA VAL A 201 -8.40 45.59 -23.59
C VAL A 201 -9.39 46.31 -24.51
N ILE A 202 -10.52 45.68 -24.85
CA ILE A 202 -11.57 46.31 -25.67
C ILE A 202 -12.16 47.52 -24.95
N ALA A 203 -12.46 47.41 -23.66
CA ALA A 203 -12.95 48.55 -22.88
C ALA A 203 -11.95 49.71 -22.90
N LEU A 204 -10.66 49.41 -22.73
CA LEU A 204 -9.60 50.42 -22.72
C LEU A 204 -9.47 51.13 -24.08
N THR A 205 -9.51 50.39 -25.19
CA THR A 205 -9.42 50.98 -26.54
C THR A 205 -10.64 51.82 -26.88
N VAL A 206 -11.84 51.40 -26.46
CA VAL A 206 -13.06 52.21 -26.60
C VAL A 206 -12.96 53.51 -25.80
N VAL A 207 -12.51 53.43 -24.54
CA VAL A 207 -12.35 54.63 -23.69
C VAL A 207 -11.33 55.59 -24.28
N ILE A 208 -10.18 55.09 -24.73
CA ILE A 208 -9.15 55.90 -25.38
C ILE A 208 -9.69 56.50 -26.70
N GLY A 209 -10.39 55.71 -27.51
CA GLY A 209 -10.99 56.16 -28.77
C GLY A 209 -12.01 57.28 -28.55
N VAL A 210 -12.91 57.13 -27.57
CA VAL A 210 -13.88 58.16 -27.18
C VAL A 210 -13.17 59.41 -26.68
N ALA A 211 -12.16 59.27 -25.81
CA ALA A 211 -11.38 60.40 -25.31
C ALA A 211 -10.68 61.15 -26.45
N VAL A 212 -10.07 60.44 -27.41
CA VAL A 212 -9.46 61.04 -28.60
C VAL A 212 -10.51 61.76 -29.45
N CYS A 213 -11.65 61.14 -29.73
CA CYS A 213 -12.74 61.76 -30.49
C CYS A 213 -13.26 63.04 -29.82
N VAL A 214 -13.44 63.04 -28.49
CA VAL A 214 -13.84 64.22 -27.72
C VAL A 214 -12.77 65.30 -27.79
N CYS A 215 -11.49 64.96 -27.63
CA CYS A 215 -10.37 65.89 -27.74
C CYS A 215 -10.26 66.51 -29.15
N VAL A 216 -10.45 65.71 -30.21
CA VAL A 216 -10.42 66.19 -31.59
C VAL A 216 -11.62 67.10 -31.89
N LYS A 217 -12.83 66.73 -31.44
CA LYS A 217 -14.03 67.56 -31.63
C LYS A 217 -13.94 68.89 -30.88
N LYS A 218 -13.42 68.89 -29.66
CA LYS A 218 -13.16 70.12 -28.88
C LYS A 218 -12.14 71.04 -29.56
N ARG A 219 -11.19 70.48 -30.32
CA ARG A 219 -10.17 71.23 -31.07
C ARG A 219 -10.69 71.84 -32.38
N HIS A 220 -11.74 71.28 -32.99
CA HIS A 220 -12.34 71.78 -34.24
C HIS A 220 -13.61 72.64 -34.01
N GLY A 221 -14.14 72.66 -32.79
CA GLY A 221 -15.27 73.50 -32.38
C GLY A 221 -14.86 74.78 -31.65
N ALA A 222 -13.59 75.19 -31.77
CA ALA A 222 -13.03 76.43 -31.24
C ALA A 222 -12.47 77.27 -32.39
#